data_AF-A0A1X7L936-F1
#
_entry.id   AF-A0A1X7L936-F1
#
_cell.length_a   1.000
_cell.length_b   1.000
_cell.length_c   1.000
_cell.angle_alpha   90.00
_cell.angle_beta   90.00
_cell.angle_gamma   90.00
#
_symmetry.space_group_name_H-M   'P 1'
#
loop_
_entity.id
_entity.type
_entity.pdbx_description
1 polymer ?
#
loop_
_entity_poly.entity_id
_entity_poly.type
_entity_poly.pdbx_seq_one_letter_code
_entity_poly.pdbx_strand_id
1 'polypeptide(L)'
;MKYFFLLLTTAILFTFCSAPKEEKEQNNHSVNIDEDSLLNLVQYQTFQYFWEGAEPNSGLARERFHEDDVYPSNDKHIVTTGGSGFGLMAIIVGVKRGFIQRTEAIDRFEQILNFLENADRFHGAFPHWLNGETGEVKAFSKKDDGGDLVETAFLIQGLLTVRQFLDSSIEAEKKLAQRITSIWEEVEWDWYTKGEDVLYWHWSPNYEWEMNFPVGGYNECLIMYVLAASSPTHPINADVYHKGWAREGAIANDTTAYELPTILDHYEHANKAVGPLFWAHYSYLGLNPKNLNDKYGDYWDLNKNHALIQYRHAVDNPKNWEGYGENMWGLTSSYSMGGYAGHSPSDDLGVISPTAALSSFPYTPKESMQFLKFLYGPKRDSLIGNYGPYDAFSFEHDWYLPRYLAIDQGPIPVMIENHRSGMIWELFMRNKEIENGLSKLGFYYEE
;
A
#
# COMPACT_ATOMS: atom_id res chain seq x y z
N MET A 1 -55.36 -9.61 96.88
CA MET A 1 -54.92 -10.89 96.28
C MET A 1 -54.34 -10.54 94.91
N LYS A 2 -53.01 -10.53 94.68
CA LYS A 2 -52.11 -11.68 94.44
C LYS A 2 -52.71 -12.61 93.35
N TYR A 3 -52.13 -12.86 92.17
CA TYR A 3 -50.72 -13.07 91.83
C TYR A 3 -50.36 -12.70 90.38
N PHE A 4 -49.08 -12.37 90.22
CA PHE A 4 -48.19 -12.42 89.05
C PHE A 4 -48.41 -13.59 88.08
N PHE A 5 -48.27 -13.33 86.77
CA PHE A 5 -47.52 -14.23 85.88
C PHE A 5 -46.76 -13.41 84.81
N LEU A 6 -45.46 -13.65 84.80
CA LEU A 6 -44.43 -13.11 83.93
C LEU A 6 -44.39 -13.98 82.67
N LEU A 7 -44.38 -13.41 81.46
CA LEU A 7 -43.84 -14.12 80.29
C LEU A 7 -43.28 -13.13 79.27
N LEU A 8 -42.01 -13.39 78.97
CA LEU A 8 -41.06 -12.64 78.17
C LEU A 8 -41.58 -12.30 76.77
N THR A 9 -41.39 -11.04 76.39
CA THR A 9 -41.32 -10.59 75.00
C THR A 9 -39.90 -10.82 74.47
N THR A 10 -39.69 -11.83 73.64
CA THR A 10 -38.48 -11.96 72.82
C THR A 10 -38.69 -11.19 71.52
N ALA A 11 -38.17 -9.96 71.47
CA ALA A 11 -37.96 -9.22 70.23
C ALA A 11 -36.77 -9.85 69.48
N ILE A 12 -37.05 -10.51 68.36
CA ILE A 12 -36.02 -10.97 67.43
C ILE A 12 -35.61 -9.77 66.58
N LEU A 13 -34.53 -9.10 66.98
CA LEU A 13 -33.74 -8.24 66.11
C LEU A 13 -32.95 -9.16 65.16
N PHE A 14 -33.39 -9.28 63.92
CA PHE A 14 -32.51 -9.75 62.85
C PHE A 14 -31.48 -8.67 62.58
N THR A 15 -30.29 -8.82 63.16
CA THR A 15 -29.07 -8.18 62.64
C THR A 15 -28.76 -8.80 61.29
N PHE A 16 -29.16 -8.11 60.21
CA PHE A 16 -28.54 -8.34 58.91
C PHE A 16 -27.08 -7.92 59.01
N CYS A 17 -26.18 -8.89 59.19
CA CYS A 17 -24.79 -8.73 58.81
C CYS A 17 -24.74 -8.56 57.30
N SER A 18 -24.66 -7.31 56.83
CA SER A 18 -24.20 -7.03 55.49
C SER A 18 -22.74 -7.49 55.41
N ALA A 19 -22.50 -8.61 54.75
CA ALA A 19 -21.17 -8.93 54.25
C ALA A 19 -20.72 -7.75 53.37
N PRO A 20 -19.47 -7.28 53.48
CA PRO A 20 -18.96 -6.29 52.54
C PRO A 20 -19.09 -6.88 51.14
N LYS A 21 -19.85 -6.20 50.28
CA LYS A 21 -19.78 -6.44 48.84
C LYS A 21 -18.33 -6.14 48.46
N GLU A 22 -17.58 -7.17 48.08
CA GLU A 22 -16.44 -6.99 47.20
C GLU A 22 -16.99 -6.33 45.93
N GLU A 23 -16.80 -5.02 45.81
CA GLU A 23 -16.74 -4.39 44.50
C GLU A 23 -15.66 -5.13 43.74
N LYS A 24 -16.07 -5.97 42.80
CA LYS A 24 -15.18 -6.33 41.70
C LYS A 24 -14.87 -5.02 41.00
N GLU A 25 -13.74 -4.42 41.35
CA GLU A 25 -13.03 -3.53 40.45
C GLU A 25 -12.97 -4.28 39.11
N GLN A 26 -13.76 -3.81 38.14
CA GLN A 26 -13.42 -4.03 36.75
C GLN A 26 -12.07 -3.32 36.58
N ASN A 27 -11.00 -4.06 36.81
CA ASN A 27 -9.72 -3.75 36.24
C ASN A 27 -9.96 -3.69 34.73
N ASN A 28 -10.26 -2.49 34.23
CA ASN A 28 -9.88 -2.09 32.90
C ASN A 28 -8.35 -2.14 32.87
N HIS A 29 -7.81 -3.35 32.81
CA HIS A 29 -6.51 -3.55 32.21
C HIS A 29 -6.71 -3.11 30.76
N SER A 30 -6.51 -1.82 30.49
CA SER A 30 -6.07 -1.40 29.18
C SER A 30 -4.83 -2.26 28.94
N VAL A 31 -4.97 -3.29 28.11
CA VAL A 31 -3.82 -4.01 27.59
C VAL A 31 -3.06 -2.92 26.86
N ASN A 32 -2.02 -2.40 27.49
CA ASN A 32 -1.13 -1.46 26.85
C ASN A 32 -0.32 -2.35 25.91
N ILE A 33 -0.88 -2.64 24.73
CA ILE A 33 -0.20 -3.39 23.70
C ILE A 33 1.02 -2.54 23.36
N ASP A 34 2.19 -3.13 23.56
CA ASP A 34 3.45 -2.52 23.15
C ASP A 34 3.37 -2.22 21.65
N GLU A 35 3.48 -0.94 21.29
CA GLU A 35 3.28 -0.48 19.92
C GLU A 35 4.27 -1.15 18.96
N ASP A 36 5.51 -1.35 19.39
CA ASP A 36 6.53 -2.03 18.59
C ASP A 36 6.15 -3.49 18.32
N SER A 37 5.68 -4.21 19.35
CA SER A 37 5.15 -5.56 19.21
C SER A 37 3.97 -5.63 18.24
N LEU A 38 3.07 -4.64 18.26
CA LEU A 38 1.93 -4.59 17.36
C LEU A 38 2.35 -4.31 15.90
N LEU A 39 3.31 -3.40 15.69
CA LEU A 39 3.92 -3.16 14.38
C LEU A 39 4.62 -4.42 13.85
N ASN A 40 5.39 -5.12 14.70
CA ASN A 40 6.01 -6.39 14.32
C ASN A 40 4.97 -7.44 13.92
N LEU A 41 3.86 -7.55 14.66
CA LEU A 41 2.79 -8.51 14.37
C LEU A 41 2.13 -8.24 13.02
N VAL A 42 1.68 -7.00 12.77
CA VAL A 42 1.04 -6.65 11.49
C VAL A 42 2.02 -6.77 10.32
N GLN A 43 3.29 -6.40 10.50
CA GLN A 43 4.32 -6.60 9.48
C GLN A 43 4.53 -8.08 9.18
N TYR A 44 4.62 -8.94 10.20
CA TYR A 44 4.80 -10.38 10.03
C TYR A 44 3.62 -11.01 9.30
N GLN A 45 2.39 -10.77 9.77
CA GLN A 45 1.19 -11.34 9.14
C GLN A 45 1.05 -10.86 7.69
N THR A 46 1.23 -9.57 7.44
CA THR A 46 1.08 -9.03 6.09
C THR A 46 2.19 -9.48 5.14
N PHE A 47 3.43 -9.63 5.64
CA PHE A 47 4.53 -10.23 4.89
C PHE A 47 4.19 -11.65 4.38
N GLN A 48 3.44 -12.44 5.16
CA GLN A 48 3.09 -13.81 4.77
C GLN A 48 2.24 -13.89 3.50
N TYR A 49 1.54 -12.82 3.11
CA TYR A 49 0.87 -12.72 1.80
C TYR A 49 1.86 -12.96 0.65
N PHE A 50 3.06 -12.38 0.75
CA PHE A 50 4.12 -12.45 -0.26
C PHE A 50 5.06 -13.65 -0.07
N TRP A 51 4.95 -14.34 1.06
CA TRP A 51 5.80 -15.47 1.39
C TRP A 51 5.09 -16.80 1.23
N GLU A 52 4.09 -17.06 2.07
CA GLU A 52 3.25 -18.26 2.02
C GLU A 52 2.12 -18.13 0.99
N GLY A 53 1.57 -16.92 0.83
CA GLY A 53 0.47 -16.61 -0.09
C GLY A 53 0.89 -16.45 -1.55
N ALA A 54 2.20 -16.44 -1.84
CA ALA A 54 2.76 -16.31 -3.18
C ALA A 54 2.27 -17.42 -4.12
N GLU A 55 2.25 -17.14 -5.42
CA GLU A 55 2.00 -18.18 -6.42
C GLU A 55 3.21 -19.13 -6.47
N PRO A 56 3.03 -20.45 -6.30
CA PRO A 56 4.12 -21.38 -6.03
C PRO A 56 5.11 -21.58 -7.18
N ASN A 57 4.70 -21.43 -8.45
CA ASN A 57 5.59 -21.60 -9.60
C ASN A 57 6.51 -20.39 -9.79
N SER A 58 5.92 -19.21 -9.91
CA SER A 58 6.61 -17.94 -10.17
C SER A 58 7.28 -17.35 -8.92
N GLY A 59 6.75 -17.62 -7.73
CA GLY A 59 7.13 -16.92 -6.50
C GLY A 59 6.65 -15.47 -6.44
N LEU A 60 5.91 -14.99 -7.44
CA LEU A 60 5.34 -13.65 -7.53
C LEU A 60 4.07 -13.53 -6.66
N ALA A 61 3.64 -12.28 -6.43
CA ALA A 61 2.44 -11.98 -5.68
C ALA A 61 1.19 -12.30 -6.53
N ARG A 62 0.28 -13.10 -5.98
CA ARG A 62 -1.06 -13.25 -6.56
C ARG A 62 -1.74 -11.89 -6.61
N GLU A 63 -2.55 -11.64 -7.63
CA GLU A 63 -3.41 -10.45 -7.67
C GLU A 63 -4.32 -10.40 -6.42
N ARG A 64 -4.96 -11.53 -6.13
CA ARG A 64 -5.93 -11.67 -5.05
C ARG A 64 -5.75 -13.00 -4.33
N PHE A 65 -6.00 -12.97 -3.02
CA PHE A 65 -6.11 -14.18 -2.21
C PHE A 65 -7.41 -14.14 -1.42
N HIS A 66 -8.29 -15.10 -1.65
CA HIS A 66 -9.55 -15.28 -0.94
C HIS A 66 -9.45 -16.51 -0.03
N GLU A 67 -9.55 -16.32 1.29
CA GLU A 67 -9.51 -17.43 2.26
C GLU A 67 -10.79 -18.27 2.26
N ASP A 68 -11.89 -17.72 1.74
CA ASP A 68 -13.13 -18.47 1.47
C ASP A 68 -13.01 -19.40 0.25
N ASP A 69 -11.89 -19.35 -0.47
CA ASP A 69 -11.60 -20.06 -1.72
C ASP A 69 -12.62 -19.80 -2.85
N VAL A 70 -13.36 -18.68 -2.78
CA VAL A 70 -14.35 -18.30 -3.79
C VAL A 70 -13.73 -17.36 -4.82
N TYR A 71 -13.28 -17.87 -5.97
CA TYR A 71 -12.72 -17.08 -7.08
C TYR A 71 -13.66 -17.09 -8.29
N PRO A 72 -14.56 -16.10 -8.45
CA PRO A 72 -15.55 -16.09 -9.53
C PRO A 72 -14.95 -16.14 -10.94
N SER A 73 -13.72 -15.63 -11.09
CA SER A 73 -12.99 -15.58 -12.36
C SER A 73 -11.99 -16.72 -12.55
N ASN A 74 -11.92 -17.69 -11.63
CA ASN A 74 -10.94 -18.80 -11.63
C ASN A 74 -9.48 -18.32 -11.80
N ASP A 75 -9.13 -17.25 -11.10
CA ASP A 75 -7.92 -16.44 -11.32
C ASP A 75 -6.92 -16.50 -10.14
N LYS A 76 -7.04 -17.51 -9.26
CA LYS A 76 -6.16 -17.69 -8.09
C LYS A 76 -4.66 -17.79 -8.43
N HIS A 77 -4.33 -18.23 -9.64
CA HIS A 77 -2.96 -18.38 -10.14
C HIS A 77 -2.46 -17.12 -10.87
N ILE A 78 -3.30 -16.11 -11.05
CA ILE A 78 -2.91 -14.86 -11.70
C ILE A 78 -2.05 -14.05 -10.73
N VAL A 79 -0.91 -13.59 -11.23
CA VAL A 79 0.03 -12.73 -10.50
C VAL A 79 0.01 -11.32 -11.09
N THR A 80 0.18 -10.33 -10.22
CA THR A 80 0.25 -8.91 -10.58
C THR A 80 1.69 -8.43 -10.58
N THR A 81 2.07 -7.67 -11.59
CA THR A 81 3.47 -7.22 -11.75
C THR A 81 3.80 -6.09 -10.77
N GLY A 82 2.98 -5.04 -10.65
CA GLY A 82 3.24 -3.98 -9.69
C GLY A 82 3.06 -4.41 -8.24
N GLY A 83 2.02 -5.20 -7.93
CA GLY A 83 1.86 -5.79 -6.59
C GLY A 83 3.02 -6.72 -6.21
N SER A 84 3.64 -7.38 -7.18
CA SER A 84 4.89 -8.14 -6.96
C SER A 84 6.09 -7.24 -6.70
N GLY A 85 6.16 -6.07 -7.32
CA GLY A 85 7.13 -5.02 -6.98
C GLY A 85 7.09 -4.65 -5.49
N PHE A 86 5.88 -4.53 -4.93
CA PHE A 86 5.70 -4.28 -3.50
C PHE A 86 6.12 -5.50 -2.67
N GLY A 87 5.77 -6.70 -3.13
CA GLY A 87 6.18 -7.96 -2.51
C GLY A 87 7.68 -8.15 -2.40
N LEU A 88 8.45 -7.75 -3.41
CA LEU A 88 9.93 -7.77 -3.37
C LEU A 88 10.46 -6.92 -2.21
N MET A 89 9.92 -5.73 -2.00
CA MET A 89 10.28 -4.87 -0.87
C MET A 89 9.84 -5.48 0.47
N ALA A 90 8.64 -6.08 0.54
CA ALA A 90 8.16 -6.78 1.73
C ALA A 90 9.05 -7.97 2.11
N ILE A 91 9.64 -8.69 1.14
CA ILE A 91 10.62 -9.76 1.40
C ILE A 91 11.88 -9.21 2.07
N ILE A 92 12.37 -8.03 1.65
CA ILE A 92 13.49 -7.36 2.31
C ILE A 92 13.12 -7.00 3.77
N VAL A 93 11.90 -6.49 4.01
CA VAL A 93 11.38 -6.27 5.38
C VAL A 93 11.42 -7.57 6.18
N GLY A 94 11.00 -8.69 5.59
CA GLY A 94 11.03 -10.02 6.20
C GLY A 94 12.43 -10.44 6.67
N VAL A 95 13.47 -10.21 5.86
CA VAL A 95 14.86 -10.47 6.28
C VAL A 95 15.28 -9.53 7.40
N LYS A 96 14.99 -8.22 7.26
CA LYS A 96 15.40 -7.20 8.24
C LYS A 96 14.81 -7.44 9.62
N ARG A 97 13.56 -7.92 9.66
CA ARG A 97 12.82 -8.22 10.90
C ARG A 97 13.03 -9.64 11.40
N GLY A 98 13.80 -10.46 10.69
CA GLY A 98 14.10 -11.85 11.07
C GLY A 98 12.91 -12.80 10.94
N PHE A 99 11.95 -12.47 10.08
CA PHE A 99 10.83 -13.36 9.74
C PHE A 99 11.29 -14.54 8.89
N ILE A 100 12.32 -14.30 8.05
CA ILE A 100 13.00 -15.29 7.21
C ILE A 100 14.51 -15.04 7.25
N GLN A 101 15.29 -16.06 6.89
CA GLN A 101 16.72 -15.92 6.71
C GLN A 101 17.04 -15.25 5.37
N ARG A 102 18.20 -14.58 5.28
CA ARG A 102 18.67 -13.96 4.03
C ARG A 102 18.75 -14.98 2.90
N THR A 103 19.27 -16.17 3.15
CA THR A 103 19.41 -17.22 2.13
C THR A 103 18.08 -17.62 1.52
N GLU A 104 17.01 -17.69 2.32
CA GLU A 104 15.66 -17.99 1.83
C GLU A 104 15.15 -16.87 0.92
N ALA A 105 15.41 -15.61 1.26
CA ALA A 105 15.07 -14.48 0.40
C ALA A 105 15.85 -14.51 -0.93
N ILE A 106 17.14 -14.85 -0.91
CA ILE A 106 17.96 -14.99 -2.12
C ILE A 106 17.39 -16.08 -3.03
N ASP A 107 17.01 -17.25 -2.48
CA ASP A 107 16.39 -18.33 -3.24
C ASP A 107 15.04 -17.88 -3.86
N ARG A 108 14.25 -17.10 -3.12
CA ARG A 108 13.00 -16.53 -3.64
C ARG A 108 13.24 -15.52 -4.76
N PHE A 109 14.23 -14.63 -4.64
CA PHE A 109 14.56 -13.69 -5.70
C PHE A 109 15.06 -14.40 -6.95
N GLU A 110 15.87 -15.45 -6.80
CA GLU A 110 16.29 -16.31 -7.90
C GLU A 110 15.09 -16.94 -8.62
N GLN A 111 14.11 -17.49 -7.88
CA GLN A 111 12.86 -18.01 -8.44
C GLN A 111 12.09 -16.94 -9.23
N ILE A 112 11.90 -15.75 -8.65
CA ILE A 112 11.17 -14.65 -9.28
C ILE A 112 11.87 -14.18 -10.57
N LEU A 113 13.19 -14.02 -10.56
CA LEU A 113 13.93 -13.60 -11.76
C LEU A 113 13.88 -14.68 -12.85
N ASN A 114 13.99 -15.97 -12.48
CA ASN A 114 13.84 -17.06 -13.44
C ASN A 114 12.47 -17.03 -14.14
N PHE A 115 11.41 -16.62 -13.44
CA PHE A 115 10.11 -16.43 -14.04
C PHE A 115 10.06 -15.18 -14.93
N LEU A 116 10.44 -14.01 -14.40
CA LEU A 116 10.32 -12.73 -15.11
C LEU A 116 11.16 -12.66 -16.40
N GLU A 117 12.31 -13.32 -16.43
CA GLU A 117 13.16 -13.37 -17.63
C GLU A 117 12.52 -14.13 -18.80
N ASN A 118 11.55 -15.02 -18.51
CA ASN A 118 10.86 -15.84 -19.49
C ASN A 118 9.39 -15.43 -19.70
N ALA A 119 8.88 -14.49 -18.91
CA ALA A 119 7.52 -13.99 -19.02
C ALA A 119 7.34 -13.06 -20.24
N ASP A 120 6.10 -12.93 -20.69
CA ASP A 120 5.74 -12.00 -21.76
C ASP A 120 6.12 -10.57 -21.41
N ARG A 121 6.78 -9.89 -22.36
CA ARG A 121 7.18 -8.49 -22.29
C ARG A 121 6.91 -7.79 -23.61
N PHE A 122 6.62 -6.51 -23.55
CA PHE A 122 6.19 -5.69 -24.67
C PHE A 122 7.00 -4.39 -24.67
N HIS A 123 8.01 -4.31 -25.54
CA HIS A 123 9.02 -3.26 -25.49
C HIS A 123 9.67 -3.18 -24.10
N GLY A 124 10.03 -4.35 -23.58
CA GLY A 124 10.62 -4.54 -22.25
C GLY A 124 9.67 -4.37 -21.06
N ALA A 125 8.52 -3.69 -21.22
CA ALA A 125 7.53 -3.54 -20.17
C ALA A 125 6.75 -4.85 -19.96
N PHE A 126 6.40 -5.13 -18.71
CA PHE A 126 5.56 -6.26 -18.35
C PHE A 126 4.08 -5.89 -18.46
N PRO A 127 3.18 -6.87 -18.68
CA PRO A 127 1.75 -6.64 -18.59
C PRO A 127 1.30 -6.43 -17.13
N HIS A 128 0.07 -5.94 -16.97
CA HIS A 128 -0.57 -5.80 -15.65
C HIS A 128 -0.66 -7.15 -14.91
N TRP A 129 -1.15 -8.18 -15.63
CA TRP A 129 -1.30 -9.54 -15.11
C TRP A 129 -0.58 -10.57 -15.97
N LEU A 130 0.02 -11.53 -15.26
CA LEU A 130 0.62 -12.73 -15.84
C LEU A 130 -0.08 -13.97 -15.27
N ASN A 131 -0.16 -15.03 -16.07
CA ASN A 131 -0.42 -16.35 -15.52
C ASN A 131 0.84 -16.82 -14.77
N GLY A 132 0.76 -16.97 -13.45
CA GLY A 132 1.90 -17.37 -12.62
C GLY A 132 2.46 -18.77 -12.93
N GLU A 133 1.68 -19.62 -13.60
CA GLU A 133 2.11 -20.98 -13.99
C GLU A 133 2.89 -20.98 -15.31
N THR A 134 2.63 -20.01 -16.20
CA THR A 134 3.16 -20.04 -17.59
C THR A 134 4.02 -18.85 -17.98
N GLY A 135 3.86 -17.69 -17.33
CA GLY A 135 4.51 -16.45 -17.76
C GLY A 135 3.80 -15.74 -18.91
N GLU A 136 2.65 -16.24 -19.37
CA GLU A 136 1.87 -15.63 -20.45
C GLU A 136 1.02 -14.47 -19.93
N VAL A 137 0.83 -13.43 -20.75
CA VAL A 137 -0.04 -12.31 -20.45
C VAL A 137 -1.48 -12.76 -20.18
N LYS A 138 -2.05 -12.31 -19.08
CA LYS A 138 -3.49 -12.35 -18.83
C LYS A 138 -4.06 -10.97 -19.08
N ALA A 139 -4.80 -10.81 -20.18
CA ALA A 139 -5.40 -9.52 -20.50
C ALA A 139 -6.29 -9.01 -19.35
N PHE A 140 -6.02 -7.80 -18.87
CA PHE A 140 -6.76 -7.14 -17.79
C PHE A 140 -8.13 -6.64 -18.30
N SER A 141 -8.16 -6.19 -19.54
CA SER A 141 -9.37 -5.88 -20.29
C SER A 141 -9.24 -6.30 -21.75
N LYS A 142 -10.28 -6.11 -22.57
CA LYS A 142 -10.27 -6.53 -23.98
C LYS A 142 -9.07 -5.98 -24.78
N LYS A 143 -8.65 -4.74 -24.50
CA LYS A 143 -7.58 -4.04 -25.24
C LYS A 143 -6.28 -3.91 -24.44
N ASP A 144 -6.29 -4.42 -23.22
CA ASP A 144 -5.16 -4.35 -22.30
C ASP A 144 -4.57 -5.75 -22.16
N ASP A 145 -3.89 -6.17 -23.23
CA ASP A 145 -3.27 -7.48 -23.44
C ASP A 145 -1.78 -7.35 -23.80
N GLY A 146 -1.17 -6.21 -23.48
CA GLY A 146 0.21 -5.86 -23.77
C GLY A 146 0.92 -5.29 -22.56
N GLY A 147 1.85 -4.36 -22.77
CA GLY A 147 2.63 -3.76 -21.69
C GLY A 147 1.83 -2.72 -20.91
N ASP A 148 1.95 -2.78 -19.58
CA ASP A 148 1.47 -1.80 -18.63
C ASP A 148 2.70 -1.12 -18.01
N LEU A 149 2.95 0.14 -18.37
CA LEU A 149 4.14 0.86 -17.95
C LEU A 149 4.09 1.31 -16.48
N VAL A 150 2.89 1.49 -15.92
CA VAL A 150 2.73 1.89 -14.52
C VAL A 150 3.02 0.70 -13.61
N GLU A 151 2.44 -0.46 -13.90
CA GLU A 151 2.72 -1.68 -13.15
C GLU A 151 4.19 -2.12 -13.31
N THR A 152 4.75 -1.95 -14.51
CA THR A 152 6.18 -2.11 -14.75
C THR A 152 7.01 -1.17 -13.86
N ALA A 153 6.61 0.10 -13.73
CA ALA A 153 7.31 1.05 -12.86
C ALA A 153 7.29 0.60 -11.39
N PHE A 154 6.18 0.09 -10.89
CA PHE A 154 6.10 -0.47 -9.54
C PHE A 154 6.99 -1.71 -9.36
N LEU A 155 7.00 -2.63 -10.35
CA LEU A 155 7.89 -3.79 -10.36
C LEU A 155 9.37 -3.40 -10.34
N ILE A 156 9.76 -2.48 -11.22
CA ILE A 156 11.12 -1.97 -11.32
C ILE A 156 11.55 -1.24 -10.04
N GLN A 157 10.65 -0.46 -9.42
CA GLN A 157 10.92 0.16 -8.13
C GLN A 157 11.32 -0.90 -7.08
N GLY A 158 10.61 -2.04 -7.04
CA GLY A 158 10.94 -3.17 -6.18
C GLY A 158 12.27 -3.84 -6.55
N LEU A 159 12.47 -4.14 -7.83
CA LEU A 159 13.68 -4.80 -8.33
C LEU A 159 14.95 -3.97 -8.06
N LEU A 160 14.93 -2.65 -8.33
CA LEU A 160 16.07 -1.77 -8.03
C LEU A 160 16.34 -1.65 -6.52
N THR A 161 15.32 -1.81 -5.68
CA THR A 161 15.50 -1.91 -4.22
C THR A 161 16.20 -3.22 -3.85
N VAL A 162 15.79 -4.36 -4.44
CA VAL A 162 16.47 -5.65 -4.26
C VAL A 162 17.92 -5.57 -4.74
N ARG A 163 18.18 -4.94 -5.89
CA ARG A 163 19.53 -4.75 -6.44
C ARG A 163 20.49 -4.14 -5.41
N GLN A 164 20.03 -3.12 -4.67
CA GLN A 164 20.83 -2.44 -3.65
C GLN A 164 20.89 -3.17 -2.30
N PHE A 165 19.99 -4.14 -2.07
CA PHE A 165 20.02 -5.01 -0.89
C PHE A 165 21.04 -6.15 -1.02
N LEU A 166 21.35 -6.56 -2.25
CA LEU A 166 22.28 -7.63 -2.56
C LEU A 166 23.74 -7.25 -2.26
N ASP A 167 24.51 -8.20 -1.75
CA ASP A 167 25.92 -8.02 -1.40
C ASP A 167 26.81 -8.32 -2.61
N SER A 168 27.38 -7.26 -3.19
CA SER A 168 28.27 -7.36 -4.36
C SER A 168 29.56 -8.16 -4.12
N SER A 169 29.94 -8.45 -2.87
CA SER A 169 31.07 -9.31 -2.52
C SER A 169 30.74 -10.81 -2.63
N ILE A 170 29.46 -11.17 -2.71
CA ILE A 170 28.98 -12.54 -2.86
C ILE A 170 28.62 -12.78 -4.33
N GLU A 171 29.35 -13.68 -5.00
CA GLU A 171 29.23 -13.90 -6.44
C GLU A 171 27.81 -14.29 -6.90
N ALA A 172 27.06 -15.07 -6.10
CA ALA A 172 25.68 -15.42 -6.42
C ALA A 172 24.75 -14.20 -6.40
N GLU A 173 24.85 -13.37 -5.36
CA GLU A 173 24.05 -12.15 -5.23
C GLU A 173 24.45 -11.08 -6.25
N LYS A 174 25.74 -10.99 -6.59
CA LYS A 174 26.22 -10.14 -7.68
C LYS A 174 25.60 -10.52 -9.03
N LYS A 175 25.43 -11.81 -9.32
CA LYS A 175 24.76 -12.28 -10.55
C LYS A 175 23.27 -11.93 -10.55
N LEU A 176 22.59 -12.05 -9.41
CA LEU A 176 21.20 -11.58 -9.27
C LEU A 176 21.08 -10.08 -9.56
N ALA A 177 21.98 -9.27 -9.00
CA ALA A 177 22.00 -7.82 -9.24
C ALA A 177 22.22 -7.47 -10.72
N GLN A 178 23.05 -8.25 -11.44
CA GLN A 178 23.27 -8.10 -12.88
C GLN A 178 22.02 -8.44 -13.69
N ARG A 179 21.32 -9.52 -13.35
CA ARG A 179 20.06 -9.92 -14.00
C ARG A 179 18.95 -8.88 -13.81
N ILE A 180 18.84 -8.35 -12.60
CA ILE A 180 17.95 -7.21 -12.31
C ILE A 180 18.31 -6.00 -13.18
N THR A 181 19.61 -5.70 -13.30
CA THR A 181 20.08 -4.59 -14.14
C THR A 181 19.69 -4.81 -15.60
N SER A 182 19.83 -6.02 -16.14
CA SER A 182 19.38 -6.35 -17.49
C SER A 182 17.88 -6.11 -17.69
N ILE A 183 17.03 -6.58 -16.77
CA ILE A 183 15.57 -6.34 -16.86
C ILE A 183 15.26 -4.84 -16.85
N TRP A 184 15.89 -4.08 -15.96
CA TRP A 184 15.74 -2.62 -15.87
C TRP A 184 16.14 -1.90 -17.15
N GLU A 185 17.31 -2.25 -17.71
CA GLU A 185 17.85 -1.62 -18.92
C GLU A 185 17.10 -2.03 -20.19
N GLU A 186 16.36 -3.13 -20.17
CA GLU A 186 15.54 -3.59 -21.30
C GLU A 186 14.17 -2.89 -21.39
N VAL A 187 13.72 -2.16 -20.36
CA VAL A 187 12.44 -1.42 -20.42
C VAL A 187 12.58 -0.20 -21.33
N GLU A 188 11.85 -0.18 -22.45
CA GLU A 188 11.88 0.88 -23.44
C GLU A 188 10.94 2.04 -23.06
N TRP A 189 11.26 2.82 -22.01
CA TRP A 189 10.37 3.90 -21.54
C TRP A 189 10.07 4.96 -22.62
N ASP A 190 11.04 5.24 -23.49
CA ASP A 190 10.90 6.17 -24.59
C ASP A 190 9.92 5.68 -25.68
N TRP A 191 9.78 4.36 -25.88
CA TRP A 191 8.74 3.79 -26.75
C TRP A 191 7.34 4.24 -26.34
N TYR A 192 7.07 4.23 -25.03
CA TYR A 192 5.79 4.60 -24.44
C TYR A 192 5.49 6.10 -24.49
N THR A 193 6.36 6.91 -25.09
CA THR A 193 6.03 8.29 -25.43
C THR A 193 5.22 8.41 -26.70
N LYS A 194 5.24 7.40 -27.58
CA LYS A 194 4.72 7.48 -28.96
C LYS A 194 5.35 8.65 -29.76
N GLY A 195 6.50 9.17 -29.33
CA GLY A 195 7.13 10.37 -29.89
C GLY A 195 6.48 11.69 -29.46
N GLU A 196 5.66 11.68 -28.41
CA GLU A 196 4.98 12.84 -27.83
C GLU A 196 5.62 13.25 -26.49
N ASP A 197 5.26 14.43 -25.98
CA ASP A 197 5.77 14.92 -24.68
C ASP A 197 4.91 14.41 -23.50
N VAL A 198 4.57 13.12 -23.49
CA VAL A 198 3.81 12.44 -22.42
C VAL A 198 4.10 10.93 -22.45
N LEU A 199 3.97 10.24 -21.32
CA LEU A 199 3.97 8.77 -21.30
C LEU A 199 2.56 8.22 -21.41
N TYR A 200 2.39 7.18 -22.23
CA TYR A 200 1.18 6.38 -22.31
C TYR A 200 1.28 5.18 -21.37
N TRP A 201 0.18 4.89 -20.69
CA TRP A 201 0.11 3.79 -19.74
C TRP A 201 0.27 2.42 -20.43
N HIS A 202 -0.38 2.23 -21.58
CA HIS A 202 -0.49 0.92 -22.22
C HIS A 202 0.00 0.93 -23.68
N TRP A 203 0.55 -0.21 -24.11
CA TRP A 203 0.77 -0.54 -25.51
C TRP A 203 0.49 -2.02 -25.76
N SER A 204 -0.15 -2.36 -26.88
CA SER A 204 -0.48 -3.74 -27.25
C SER A 204 0.04 -4.11 -28.65
N PRO A 205 0.53 -5.35 -28.86
CA PRO A 205 0.84 -5.83 -30.20
C PRO A 205 -0.42 -6.02 -31.08
N ASN A 206 -1.59 -6.20 -30.48
CA ASN A 206 -2.85 -6.44 -31.20
C ASN A 206 -3.67 -5.16 -31.40
N TYR A 207 -3.51 -4.19 -30.49
CA TYR A 207 -4.32 -2.96 -30.44
C TYR A 207 -3.49 -1.67 -30.47
N GLU A 208 -2.17 -1.78 -30.55
CA GLU A 208 -1.22 -0.66 -30.53
C GLU A 208 -1.53 0.31 -29.39
N TRP A 209 -1.93 1.54 -29.71
CA TRP A 209 -2.22 2.61 -28.76
C TRP A 209 -3.72 2.81 -28.50
N GLU A 210 -4.60 1.87 -28.87
CA GLU A 210 -6.06 2.05 -28.76
C GLU A 210 -6.59 2.19 -27.33
N MET A 211 -5.82 1.78 -26.31
CA MET A 211 -6.13 2.13 -24.91
C MET A 211 -6.07 3.65 -24.69
N ASN A 212 -5.19 4.34 -25.42
CA ASN A 212 -5.08 5.79 -25.53
C ASN A 212 -5.19 6.53 -24.19
N PHE A 213 -4.34 6.12 -23.24
CA PHE A 213 -4.32 6.69 -21.90
C PHE A 213 -2.98 7.42 -21.64
N PRO A 214 -2.86 8.70 -22.04
CA PRO A 214 -1.72 9.52 -21.65
C PRO A 214 -1.80 9.85 -20.16
N VAL A 215 -0.68 9.75 -19.44
CA VAL A 215 -0.65 9.83 -17.97
C VAL A 215 -0.29 11.24 -17.51
N GLY A 216 -1.30 12.08 -17.28
CA GLY A 216 -1.16 13.36 -16.58
C GLY A 216 -1.28 13.22 -15.06
N GLY A 217 -0.56 14.05 -14.31
CA GLY A 217 -0.60 14.08 -12.84
C GLY A 217 -1.57 15.14 -12.28
N TYR A 218 -1.86 15.18 -10.99
CA TYR A 218 -1.27 14.31 -9.97
C TYR A 218 -2.10 13.05 -9.74
N ASN A 219 -1.44 11.89 -9.67
CA ASN A 219 -2.02 10.60 -9.31
C ASN A 219 -0.90 9.66 -8.79
N GLU A 220 -1.14 8.35 -8.71
CA GLU A 220 -0.20 7.34 -8.22
C GLU A 220 1.06 7.11 -9.08
N CYS A 221 1.15 7.67 -10.30
CA CYS A 221 2.09 7.24 -11.34
C CYS A 221 3.41 8.03 -11.39
N LEU A 222 3.73 8.86 -10.38
CA LEU A 222 4.94 9.69 -10.37
C LEU A 222 6.23 8.87 -10.64
N ILE A 223 6.36 7.70 -10.01
CA ILE A 223 7.53 6.85 -10.12
C ILE A 223 7.79 6.38 -11.55
N MET A 224 6.75 6.26 -12.38
CA MET A 224 6.88 5.91 -13.80
C MET A 224 7.70 6.98 -14.54
N TYR A 225 7.42 8.26 -14.30
CA TYR A 225 8.18 9.36 -14.91
C TYR A 225 9.60 9.48 -14.35
N VAL A 226 9.77 9.28 -13.04
CA VAL A 226 11.10 9.30 -12.41
C VAL A 226 11.97 8.17 -12.98
N LEU A 227 11.47 6.95 -13.06
CA LEU A 227 12.17 5.80 -13.64
C LEU A 227 12.44 6.03 -15.14
N ALA A 228 11.46 6.47 -15.91
CA ALA A 228 11.65 6.78 -17.32
C ALA A 228 12.77 7.81 -17.54
N ALA A 229 12.89 8.84 -16.68
CA ALA A 229 13.97 9.82 -16.77
C ALA A 229 15.33 9.26 -16.30
N SER A 230 15.30 8.26 -15.42
CA SER A 230 16.46 7.58 -14.81
C SER A 230 17.06 6.49 -15.71
N SER A 231 16.30 5.97 -16.68
CA SER A 231 16.76 4.87 -17.55
C SER A 231 18.06 5.24 -18.28
N PRO A 232 19.12 4.40 -18.20
CA PRO A 232 20.38 4.67 -18.89
C PRO A 232 20.35 4.31 -20.38
N THR A 233 19.37 3.51 -20.81
CA THR A 233 19.27 2.94 -22.17
C THR A 233 18.11 3.54 -22.95
N HIS A 234 16.97 3.76 -22.30
CA HIS A 234 15.73 4.24 -22.90
C HIS A 234 15.14 5.47 -22.17
N PRO A 235 15.92 6.55 -21.96
CA PRO A 235 15.45 7.71 -21.21
C PRO A 235 14.44 8.58 -21.96
N ILE A 236 13.43 9.10 -21.24
CA ILE A 236 12.60 10.20 -21.75
C ILE A 236 13.32 11.56 -21.68
N ASN A 237 12.87 12.54 -22.46
CA ASN A 237 13.26 13.94 -22.28
C ASN A 237 12.53 14.56 -21.08
N ALA A 238 13.10 15.60 -20.46
CA ALA A 238 12.46 16.28 -19.32
C ALA A 238 11.11 16.94 -19.71
N ASP A 239 10.94 17.32 -20.98
CA ASP A 239 9.68 17.86 -21.49
C ASP A 239 8.52 16.85 -21.36
N VAL A 240 8.77 15.56 -21.47
CA VAL A 240 7.75 14.51 -21.29
C VAL A 240 7.13 14.59 -19.89
N TYR A 241 7.96 14.88 -18.88
CA TYR A 241 7.51 15.12 -17.52
C TYR A 241 6.86 16.51 -17.36
N HIS A 242 7.50 17.58 -17.84
CA HIS A 242 7.01 18.93 -17.61
C HIS A 242 5.71 19.26 -18.35
N LYS A 243 5.51 18.71 -19.55
CA LYS A 243 4.33 18.95 -20.39
C LYS A 243 3.26 17.88 -20.20
N GLY A 244 3.67 16.61 -20.13
CA GLY A 244 2.78 15.47 -19.92
C GLY A 244 2.32 15.36 -18.47
N TRP A 245 3.20 14.88 -17.58
CA TRP A 245 2.87 14.69 -16.16
C TRP A 245 2.42 15.99 -15.49
N ALA A 246 3.23 17.04 -15.58
CA ALA A 246 2.97 18.28 -14.88
C ALA A 246 2.02 19.23 -15.63
N ARG A 247 1.49 18.82 -16.79
CA ARG A 247 0.47 19.54 -17.56
C ARG A 247 0.85 21.00 -17.84
N GLU A 248 2.08 21.23 -18.30
CA GLU A 248 2.63 22.57 -18.54
C GLU A 248 2.56 23.50 -17.29
N GLY A 249 2.66 22.89 -16.10
CA GLY A 249 2.58 23.57 -14.80
C GLY A 249 1.18 23.64 -14.20
N ALA A 250 0.13 23.19 -14.89
CA ALA A 250 -1.22 23.15 -14.32
C ALA A 250 -1.34 22.21 -13.11
N ILE A 251 -0.41 21.26 -12.94
CA ILE A 251 -0.35 20.38 -11.76
C ILE A 251 -0.16 21.15 -10.45
N ALA A 252 0.38 22.37 -10.49
CA ALA A 252 0.59 23.19 -9.29
C ALA A 252 -0.65 24.00 -8.86
N ASN A 253 -1.78 23.86 -9.57
CA ASN A 253 -3.03 24.56 -9.26
C ASN A 253 -3.76 23.88 -8.09
N ASP A 254 -3.16 23.91 -6.90
CA ASP A 254 -3.68 23.26 -5.72
C ASP A 254 -5.01 23.86 -5.22
N THR A 255 -5.62 23.17 -4.25
CA THR A 255 -6.81 23.64 -3.56
C THR A 255 -6.65 23.44 -2.05
N THR A 256 -7.69 23.76 -1.27
CA THR A 256 -7.69 23.54 0.18
C THR A 256 -8.86 22.65 0.57
N ALA A 257 -8.60 21.62 1.38
CA ALA A 257 -9.64 20.81 2.01
C ALA A 257 -9.31 20.59 3.48
N TYR A 258 -10.32 20.68 4.35
CA TYR A 258 -10.14 20.59 5.80
C TYR A 258 -8.96 21.45 6.31
N GLU A 259 -8.86 22.70 5.84
CA GLU A 259 -7.81 23.68 6.22
C GLU A 259 -6.37 23.28 5.83
N LEU A 260 -6.19 22.33 4.91
CA LEU A 260 -4.89 21.89 4.42
C LEU A 260 -4.80 22.13 2.90
N PRO A 261 -3.68 22.70 2.40
CA PRO A 261 -3.44 22.77 0.97
C PRO A 261 -3.16 21.38 0.41
N THR A 262 -3.68 21.08 -0.78
CA THR A 262 -3.42 19.81 -1.47
C THR A 262 -2.03 19.77 -2.09
N ILE A 263 -1.29 20.89 -2.13
CA ILE A 263 0.05 21.06 -2.71
C ILE A 263 0.08 20.92 -4.24
N LEU A 264 -0.58 19.91 -4.79
CA LEU A 264 -0.81 19.71 -6.22
C LEU A 264 -2.30 19.56 -6.52
N ASP A 265 -2.64 19.70 -7.79
CA ASP A 265 -3.95 19.35 -8.35
C ASP A 265 -4.03 17.84 -8.61
N HIS A 266 -4.81 17.15 -7.77
CA HIS A 266 -5.08 15.72 -7.85
C HIS A 266 -5.97 15.31 -9.04
N TYR A 267 -6.64 16.24 -9.71
CA TYR A 267 -7.59 15.87 -10.75
C TYR A 267 -7.61 16.84 -11.92
N GLU A 268 -7.06 16.40 -13.05
CA GLU A 268 -7.09 17.18 -14.29
C GLU A 268 -8.51 17.52 -14.78
N HIS A 269 -9.47 16.64 -14.52
CA HIS A 269 -10.82 16.74 -15.10
C HIS A 269 -11.95 16.72 -14.06
N ALA A 270 -11.63 16.84 -12.77
CA ALA A 270 -12.65 16.82 -11.72
C ALA A 270 -12.36 17.87 -10.64
N ASN A 271 -13.41 18.54 -10.17
CA ASN A 271 -13.30 19.46 -9.04
C ASN A 271 -13.40 18.71 -7.71
N LYS A 272 -12.40 17.86 -7.43
CA LYS A 272 -12.25 17.06 -6.20
C LYS A 272 -10.93 17.44 -5.53
N ALA A 273 -10.91 17.51 -4.20
CA ALA A 273 -9.72 17.97 -3.50
C ALA A 273 -8.57 16.94 -3.52
N VAL A 274 -8.87 15.68 -3.18
CA VAL A 274 -7.87 14.61 -3.11
C VAL A 274 -8.44 13.30 -3.63
N GLY A 275 -7.57 12.43 -4.12
CA GLY A 275 -7.93 11.10 -4.60
C GLY A 275 -7.95 10.01 -3.51
N PRO A 276 -8.11 8.74 -3.92
CA PRO A 276 -7.86 7.58 -3.07
C PRO A 276 -6.46 7.64 -2.42
N LEU A 277 -6.33 7.17 -1.17
CA LEU A 277 -5.11 7.43 -0.40
C LEU A 277 -3.86 6.69 -0.91
N PHE A 278 -4.02 5.63 -1.71
CA PHE A 278 -2.89 4.91 -2.30
C PHE A 278 -2.00 5.78 -3.22
N TRP A 279 -2.51 6.91 -3.72
CA TRP A 279 -1.73 7.88 -4.48
C TRP A 279 -0.59 8.50 -3.65
N ALA A 280 -0.72 8.52 -2.33
CA ALA A 280 0.35 8.92 -1.41
C ALA A 280 1.29 7.75 -1.03
N HIS A 281 1.11 6.55 -1.60
CA HIS A 281 1.84 5.34 -1.21
C HIS A 281 2.70 4.75 -2.34
N TYR A 282 2.10 4.35 -3.47
CA TYR A 282 2.75 3.42 -4.41
C TYR A 282 4.04 3.98 -5.03
N SER A 283 4.01 5.23 -5.46
CA SER A 283 5.19 5.92 -5.99
C SER A 283 6.24 6.23 -4.92
N TYR A 284 5.92 6.08 -3.64
CA TYR A 284 6.75 6.50 -2.50
C TYR A 284 7.18 5.34 -1.61
N LEU A 285 7.05 4.10 -2.08
CA LEU A 285 7.54 2.93 -1.34
C LEU A 285 9.07 2.91 -1.31
N GLY A 286 9.69 3.14 -2.47
CA GLY A 286 11.13 3.29 -2.66
C GLY A 286 11.55 4.75 -2.79
N LEU A 287 10.87 5.56 -3.60
CA LEU A 287 11.18 6.99 -3.72
C LEU A 287 10.88 7.70 -2.40
N ASN A 288 11.92 8.25 -1.77
CA ASN A 288 11.76 8.90 -0.48
C ASN A 288 11.12 10.29 -0.65
N PRO A 289 9.91 10.54 -0.13
CA PRO A 289 9.29 11.86 -0.24
C PRO A 289 9.88 12.88 0.74
N LYS A 290 10.67 12.47 1.75
CA LYS A 290 11.30 13.42 2.68
C LYS A 290 12.31 14.27 1.92
N ASN A 291 12.21 15.59 2.09
CA ASN A 291 13.05 16.58 1.39
C ASN A 291 12.98 16.49 -0.14
N LEU A 292 11.99 15.78 -0.71
CA LEU A 292 11.80 15.68 -2.14
C LEU A 292 10.93 16.84 -2.61
N ASN A 293 11.51 17.70 -3.42
CA ASN A 293 10.87 18.90 -3.94
C ASN A 293 11.16 19.04 -5.42
N ASP A 294 10.27 19.70 -6.15
CA ASP A 294 10.60 20.24 -7.47
C ASP A 294 9.97 21.64 -7.61
N LYS A 295 9.90 22.16 -8.84
CA LYS A 295 9.28 23.46 -9.09
C LYS A 295 7.75 23.48 -8.92
N TYR A 296 7.10 22.33 -8.75
CA TYR A 296 5.66 22.17 -8.65
C TYR A 296 5.19 21.96 -7.21
N GLY A 297 5.92 21.22 -6.38
CA GLY A 297 5.50 20.99 -4.99
C GLY A 297 6.53 20.32 -4.08
N ASP A 298 6.22 20.36 -2.77
CA ASP A 298 6.87 19.56 -1.73
C ASP A 298 6.12 18.23 -1.55
N TYR A 299 6.80 17.12 -1.85
CA TYR A 299 6.15 15.81 -1.91
C TYR A 299 5.94 15.18 -0.52
N TRP A 300 6.65 15.65 0.51
CA TRP A 300 6.38 15.25 1.90
C TRP A 300 5.07 15.87 2.39
N ASP A 301 4.93 17.19 2.20
CA ASP A 301 3.73 17.92 2.60
C ASP A 301 2.51 17.53 1.75
N LEU A 302 2.68 17.23 0.46
CA LEU A 302 1.65 16.67 -0.41
C LEU A 302 1.04 15.40 0.20
N ASN A 303 1.88 14.40 0.47
CA ASN A 303 1.44 13.11 0.97
C ASN A 303 0.88 13.19 2.39
N LYS A 304 1.51 14.01 3.25
CA LYS A 304 1.05 14.25 4.62
C LYS A 304 -0.30 14.95 4.67
N ASN A 305 -0.50 15.98 3.84
CA ASN A 305 -1.76 16.68 3.79
C ASN A 305 -2.85 15.78 3.20
N HIS A 306 -2.56 14.97 2.18
CA HIS A 306 -3.50 13.99 1.64
C HIS A 306 -3.98 13.00 2.71
N ALA A 307 -3.07 12.40 3.49
CA ALA A 307 -3.43 11.51 4.59
C ALA A 307 -4.23 12.21 5.70
N LEU A 308 -3.85 13.44 6.08
CA LEU A 308 -4.58 14.21 7.10
C LEU A 308 -5.97 14.68 6.63
N ILE A 309 -6.15 15.02 5.35
CA ILE A 309 -7.45 15.34 4.77
C ILE A 309 -8.38 14.14 4.86
N GLN A 310 -7.89 12.94 4.52
CA GLN A 310 -8.61 11.68 4.65
C GLN A 310 -8.98 11.35 6.11
N TYR A 311 -8.04 11.52 7.05
CA TYR A 311 -8.31 11.37 8.48
C TYR A 311 -9.37 12.37 8.97
N ARG A 312 -9.24 13.66 8.64
CA ARG A 312 -10.19 14.71 9.04
C ARG A 312 -11.58 14.46 8.45
N HIS A 313 -11.67 13.94 7.23
CA HIS A 313 -12.94 13.53 6.63
C HIS A 313 -13.64 12.41 7.42
N ALA A 314 -12.89 11.38 7.85
CA ALA A 314 -13.45 10.31 8.67
C ALA A 314 -13.85 10.79 10.07
N VAL A 315 -13.12 11.74 10.66
CA VAL A 315 -13.46 12.36 11.95
C VAL A 315 -14.71 13.23 11.86
N ASP A 316 -14.84 14.02 10.79
CA ASP A 316 -16.01 14.84 10.49
C ASP A 316 -17.24 13.99 10.16
N ASN A 317 -17.03 12.88 9.45
CA ASN A 317 -18.04 11.90 9.06
C ASN A 317 -19.32 12.54 8.48
N PRO A 318 -19.23 13.28 7.36
CA PRO A 318 -20.35 14.08 6.84
C PRO A 318 -21.56 13.23 6.41
N LYS A 319 -21.37 11.93 6.17
CA LYS A 319 -22.42 10.96 5.83
C LYS A 319 -22.95 10.18 7.03
N ASN A 320 -22.41 10.39 8.23
CA ASN A 320 -22.75 9.68 9.47
C ASN A 320 -22.64 8.16 9.37
N TRP A 321 -21.62 7.64 8.67
CA TRP A 321 -21.37 6.20 8.59
C TRP A 321 -21.04 5.60 9.96
N GLU A 322 -21.55 4.40 10.23
CA GLU A 322 -21.23 3.68 11.46
C GLU A 322 -19.71 3.49 11.63
N GLY A 323 -19.21 3.84 12.81
CA GLY A 323 -17.83 3.59 13.25
C GLY A 323 -16.79 4.61 12.82
N TYR A 324 -17.03 5.42 11.79
CA TYR A 324 -16.08 6.42 11.27
C TYR A 324 -15.69 7.40 12.39
N GLY A 325 -14.40 7.71 12.48
CA GLY A 325 -13.87 8.63 13.49
C GLY A 325 -12.37 8.50 13.71
N GLU A 326 -11.89 9.00 14.84
CA GLU A 326 -10.45 9.00 15.18
C GLU A 326 -9.81 7.60 15.18
N ASN A 327 -10.61 6.56 15.44
CA ASN A 327 -10.16 5.16 15.52
C ASN A 327 -10.41 4.37 14.23
N MET A 328 -11.13 4.91 13.25
CA MET A 328 -11.58 4.17 12.07
C MET A 328 -11.64 5.12 10.88
N TRP A 329 -10.59 5.10 10.07
CA TRP A 329 -10.38 6.02 8.95
C TRP A 329 -9.57 5.36 7.84
N GLY A 330 -9.58 5.99 6.67
CA GLY A 330 -8.81 5.57 5.50
C GLY A 330 -9.70 5.07 4.37
N LEU A 331 -9.84 5.90 3.34
CA LEU A 331 -10.56 5.57 2.10
C LEU A 331 -9.54 5.42 0.97
N THR A 332 -9.54 4.27 0.31
CA THR A 332 -8.73 4.04 -0.89
C THR A 332 -9.40 3.04 -1.81
N SER A 333 -8.88 2.89 -3.04
CA SER A 333 -9.37 1.87 -3.96
C SER A 333 -9.17 0.47 -3.36
N SER A 334 -10.24 -0.32 -3.31
CA SER A 334 -10.24 -1.66 -2.70
C SER A 334 -11.48 -2.44 -3.13
N TYR A 335 -11.63 -3.69 -2.65
CA TYR A 335 -12.92 -4.37 -2.65
C TYR A 335 -13.99 -3.53 -1.97
N SER A 336 -15.22 -3.67 -2.45
CA SER A 336 -16.42 -2.97 -2.00
C SER A 336 -17.64 -3.87 -2.16
N MET A 337 -18.79 -3.50 -1.57
CA MET A 337 -20.01 -4.31 -1.63
C MET A 337 -20.45 -4.63 -3.07
N GLY A 338 -20.16 -3.75 -4.03
CA GLY A 338 -20.48 -3.92 -5.46
C GLY A 338 -19.38 -4.58 -6.30
N GLY A 339 -18.29 -5.07 -5.70
CA GLY A 339 -17.11 -5.55 -6.40
C GLY A 339 -15.87 -4.79 -5.95
N TYR A 340 -15.46 -3.78 -6.73
CA TYR A 340 -14.30 -2.93 -6.46
C TYR A 340 -14.66 -1.46 -6.71
N ALA A 341 -14.13 -0.54 -5.91
CA ALA A 341 -14.41 0.89 -6.07
C ALA A 341 -13.22 1.74 -5.62
N GLY A 342 -13.05 2.90 -6.25
CA GLY A 342 -12.04 3.91 -5.88
C GLY A 342 -12.52 4.81 -4.75
N HIS A 343 -12.52 4.33 -3.51
CA HIS A 343 -13.01 5.10 -2.38
C HIS A 343 -12.12 6.32 -2.10
N SER A 344 -12.75 7.46 -1.89
CA SER A 344 -12.10 8.75 -1.58
C SER A 344 -13.07 9.60 -0.74
N PRO A 345 -12.64 10.72 -0.14
CA PRO A 345 -13.55 11.64 0.54
C PRO A 345 -14.70 12.14 -0.34
N SER A 346 -14.51 12.18 -1.66
CA SER A 346 -15.56 12.57 -2.62
C SER A 346 -16.45 11.40 -3.04
N ASP A 347 -15.94 10.17 -2.97
CA ASP A 347 -16.60 8.94 -3.41
C ASP A 347 -16.70 7.93 -2.26
N ASP A 348 -17.13 8.42 -1.10
CA ASP A 348 -17.21 7.64 0.13
C ASP A 348 -18.47 6.76 0.15
N LEU A 349 -18.28 5.44 0.18
CA LEU A 349 -19.34 4.43 0.20
C LEU A 349 -19.53 3.77 1.58
N GLY A 350 -18.94 4.33 2.65
CA GLY A 350 -18.99 3.73 3.97
C GLY A 350 -18.08 2.50 4.12
N VAL A 351 -17.05 2.40 3.27
CA VAL A 351 -16.07 1.30 3.24
C VAL A 351 -14.71 1.81 3.69
N ILE A 352 -14.13 1.18 4.71
CA ILE A 352 -12.78 1.43 5.20
C ILE A 352 -11.86 0.34 4.71
N SER A 353 -10.70 0.74 4.20
CA SER A 353 -9.69 -0.18 3.66
C SER A 353 -8.41 -0.02 4.47
N PRO A 354 -7.97 -1.03 5.25
CA PRO A 354 -6.86 -0.88 6.19
C PRO A 354 -5.57 -0.31 5.61
N THR A 355 -5.23 -0.65 4.36
CA THR A 355 -4.01 -0.15 3.72
C THR A 355 -3.95 1.37 3.65
N ALA A 356 -5.08 2.08 3.56
CA ALA A 356 -5.11 3.53 3.52
C ALA A 356 -4.44 4.15 4.75
N ALA A 357 -4.92 3.79 5.94
CA ALA A 357 -4.40 4.31 7.20
C ALA A 357 -3.04 3.69 7.57
N LEU A 358 -2.88 2.37 7.39
CA LEU A 358 -1.65 1.67 7.78
C LEU A 358 -0.47 2.06 6.89
N SER A 359 -0.64 2.16 5.58
CA SER A 359 0.44 2.57 4.67
C SER A 359 0.78 4.06 4.78
N SER A 360 0.00 4.83 5.55
CA SER A 360 0.26 6.23 5.89
C SER A 360 1.08 6.42 7.18
N PHE A 361 1.61 5.35 7.79
CA PHE A 361 2.42 5.43 9.01
C PHE A 361 3.54 6.49 8.96
N PRO A 362 4.29 6.68 7.86
CA PRO A 362 5.31 7.71 7.83
C PRO A 362 4.77 9.14 7.96
N TYR A 363 3.53 9.37 7.53
CA TYR A 363 2.92 10.70 7.43
C TYR A 363 2.05 11.04 8.65
N THR A 364 1.30 10.06 9.14
CA THR A 364 0.31 10.20 10.24
C THR A 364 0.51 9.11 11.30
N PRO A 365 1.71 8.98 11.91
CA PRO A 365 2.05 7.82 12.74
C PRO A 365 1.13 7.65 13.95
N LYS A 366 0.64 8.75 14.53
CA LYS A 366 -0.26 8.71 15.68
C LYS A 366 -1.63 8.17 15.28
N GLU A 367 -2.21 8.68 14.21
CA GLU A 367 -3.54 8.32 13.69
C GLU A 367 -3.53 6.90 13.11
N SER A 368 -2.45 6.52 12.41
CA SER A 368 -2.23 5.16 11.90
C SER A 368 -2.07 4.15 13.03
N MET A 369 -1.31 4.49 14.08
CA MET A 369 -1.19 3.65 15.28
C MET A 369 -2.53 3.48 16.00
N GLN A 370 -3.32 4.55 16.10
CA GLN A 370 -4.65 4.50 16.71
C GLN A 370 -5.58 3.54 15.94
N PHE A 371 -5.56 3.62 14.61
CA PHE A 371 -6.31 2.68 13.76
C PHE A 371 -5.78 1.23 13.87
N LEU A 372 -4.47 1.03 13.95
CA LEU A 372 -3.88 -0.30 14.14
C LEU A 372 -4.32 -0.92 15.47
N LYS A 373 -4.28 -0.15 16.57
CA LYS A 373 -4.78 -0.59 17.88
C LYS A 373 -6.28 -0.89 17.85
N PHE A 374 -7.05 -0.15 17.06
CA PHE A 374 -8.45 -0.45 16.84
C PHE A 374 -8.64 -1.79 16.12
N LEU A 375 -7.95 -2.02 15.00
CA LEU A 375 -8.05 -3.26 14.22
C LEU A 375 -7.67 -4.51 15.02
N TYR A 376 -6.64 -4.43 15.86
CA TYR A 376 -6.19 -5.53 16.73
C TYR A 376 -6.78 -5.45 18.14
N GLY A 377 -7.78 -4.58 18.34
CA GLY A 377 -8.47 -4.42 19.60
C GLY A 377 -9.46 -5.57 19.87
N PRO A 378 -9.99 -5.68 21.10
CA PRO A 378 -10.95 -6.71 21.45
C PRO A 378 -12.17 -6.72 20.51
N LYS A 379 -12.61 -7.92 20.09
CA LYS A 379 -13.78 -8.14 19.22
C LYS A 379 -13.63 -7.65 17.77
N ARG A 380 -12.39 -7.58 17.27
CA ARG A 380 -12.08 -7.22 15.87
C ARG A 380 -11.43 -8.34 15.08
N ASP A 381 -11.37 -9.55 15.66
CA ASP A 381 -10.80 -10.75 15.05
C ASP A 381 -11.42 -11.10 13.68
N SER A 382 -12.63 -10.63 13.37
CA SER A 382 -13.28 -10.82 12.07
C SER A 382 -12.68 -9.98 10.93
N LEU A 383 -11.83 -9.00 11.25
CA LEU A 383 -11.19 -8.10 10.27
C LEU A 383 -9.74 -8.51 9.95
N ILE A 384 -9.19 -9.49 10.67
CA ILE A 384 -7.81 -9.95 10.54
C ILE A 384 -7.83 -11.44 10.20
N GLY A 385 -7.17 -11.84 9.11
CA GLY A 385 -6.96 -13.25 8.77
C GLY A 385 -5.50 -13.66 8.85
N ASN A 386 -5.14 -14.71 8.11
CA ASN A 386 -3.79 -15.29 8.13
C ASN A 386 -2.73 -14.33 7.59
N TYR A 387 -3.12 -13.42 6.70
CA TYR A 387 -2.20 -12.49 6.02
C TYR A 387 -2.38 -11.05 6.48
N GLY A 388 -2.82 -10.85 7.73
CA GLY A 388 -3.03 -9.54 8.33
C GLY A 388 -4.46 -9.05 8.15
N PRO A 389 -4.69 -7.71 8.14
CA PRO A 389 -6.00 -7.15 7.89
C PRO A 389 -6.53 -7.57 6.52
N TYR A 390 -7.82 -7.91 6.44
CA TYR A 390 -8.50 -8.08 5.17
C TYR A 390 -8.61 -6.74 4.43
N ASP A 391 -8.86 -6.83 3.12
CA ASP A 391 -8.79 -5.73 2.16
C ASP A 391 -9.66 -4.51 2.54
N ALA A 392 -10.90 -4.77 2.96
CA ALA A 392 -11.86 -3.73 3.28
C ALA A 392 -13.03 -4.25 4.13
N PHE A 393 -13.72 -3.32 4.81
CA PHE A 393 -14.93 -3.60 5.58
C PHE A 393 -15.85 -2.38 5.69
N SER A 394 -17.12 -2.61 6.02
CA SER A 394 -18.12 -1.59 6.32
C SER A 394 -18.98 -2.05 7.49
N PHE A 395 -18.99 -1.30 8.59
CA PHE A 395 -19.87 -1.59 9.73
C PHE A 395 -21.32 -1.22 9.43
N GLU A 396 -21.55 -0.10 8.74
CA GLU A 396 -22.89 0.34 8.32
C GLU A 396 -23.65 -0.76 7.58
N HIS A 397 -22.93 -1.52 6.76
CA HIS A 397 -23.51 -2.55 5.88
C HIS A 397 -23.30 -3.97 6.38
N ASP A 398 -22.76 -4.16 7.59
CA ASP A 398 -22.36 -5.47 8.14
C ASP A 398 -21.58 -6.30 7.10
N TRP A 399 -20.62 -5.65 6.45
CA TRP A 399 -19.90 -6.21 5.30
C TRP A 399 -18.41 -6.28 5.56
N TYR A 400 -17.85 -7.47 5.41
CA TYR A 400 -16.43 -7.75 5.36
C TYR A 400 -16.25 -9.07 4.62
N LEU A 401 -15.16 -9.20 3.87
CA LEU A 401 -14.83 -10.43 3.15
C LEU A 401 -13.44 -10.91 3.58
N PRO A 402 -13.23 -12.23 3.72
CA PRO A 402 -11.93 -12.77 4.10
C PRO A 402 -11.00 -12.84 2.87
N ARG A 403 -10.69 -11.66 2.32
CA ARG A 403 -10.03 -11.47 1.02
C ARG A 403 -8.94 -10.40 1.13
N TYR A 404 -7.97 -10.52 0.26
CA TYR A 404 -6.79 -9.66 0.20
C TYR A 404 -6.41 -9.36 -1.25
N LEU A 405 -5.81 -8.19 -1.48
CA LEU A 405 -5.15 -7.81 -2.73
C LEU A 405 -3.66 -7.53 -2.50
N ALA A 406 -2.80 -7.91 -3.45
CA ALA A 406 -1.36 -7.64 -3.34
C ALA A 406 -1.06 -6.15 -3.22
N ILE A 407 -1.76 -5.34 -4.01
CA ILE A 407 -1.57 -3.89 -4.08
C ILE A 407 -1.96 -3.17 -2.78
N ASP A 408 -2.80 -3.81 -1.95
CA ASP A 408 -3.22 -3.28 -0.66
C ASP A 408 -2.36 -3.86 0.48
N GLN A 409 -2.01 -5.15 0.42
CA GLN A 409 -1.14 -5.76 1.43
C GLN A 409 0.32 -5.29 1.32
N GLY A 410 0.82 -5.01 0.12
CA GLY A 410 2.24 -4.71 -0.13
C GLY A 410 2.75 -3.44 0.53
N PRO A 411 2.04 -2.31 0.37
CA PRO A 411 2.43 -1.05 0.99
C PRO A 411 2.48 -1.07 2.52
N ILE A 412 1.65 -1.89 3.19
CA ILE A 412 1.54 -1.91 4.65
C ILE A 412 2.89 -2.21 5.34
N PRO A 413 3.53 -3.39 5.14
CA PRO A 413 4.78 -3.71 5.80
C PRO A 413 5.93 -2.82 5.35
N VAL A 414 5.91 -2.34 4.10
CA VAL A 414 6.94 -1.48 3.50
C VAL A 414 6.91 -0.08 4.10
N MET A 415 5.74 0.54 4.18
CA MET A 415 5.59 1.89 4.74
C MET A 415 5.73 1.90 6.26
N ILE A 416 5.33 0.84 6.96
CA ILE A 416 5.71 0.66 8.38
C ILE A 416 7.23 0.59 8.52
N GLU A 417 7.92 -0.15 7.65
CA GLU A 417 9.38 -0.23 7.71
C GLU A 417 10.06 1.11 7.41
N ASN A 418 9.57 1.84 6.42
CA ASN A 418 10.04 3.20 6.12
C ASN A 418 9.81 4.17 7.29
N HIS A 419 8.69 4.05 7.99
CA HIS A 419 8.44 4.81 9.21
C HIS A 419 9.45 4.44 10.32
N ARG A 420 9.70 3.14 10.54
CA ARG A 420 10.54 2.64 11.64
C ARG A 420 12.03 2.85 11.42
N SER A 421 12.52 2.66 10.19
CA SER A 421 13.95 2.67 9.89
C SER A 421 14.33 3.46 8.63
N GLY A 422 13.38 3.73 7.73
CA GLY A 422 13.67 4.36 6.43
C GLY A 422 14.44 3.46 5.46
N MET A 423 14.57 2.16 5.75
CA MET A 423 15.48 1.27 5.02
C MET A 423 15.10 1.07 3.55
N ILE A 424 13.82 0.96 3.21
CA ILE A 424 13.41 0.73 1.81
C ILE A 424 13.68 1.98 0.98
N TRP A 425 13.37 3.16 1.53
CA TRP A 425 13.78 4.44 0.98
C TRP A 425 15.28 4.54 0.76
N GLU A 426 16.08 4.23 1.77
CA GLU A 426 17.54 4.25 1.69
C GLU A 426 18.06 3.33 0.58
N LEU A 427 17.54 2.11 0.48
CA LEU A 427 17.96 1.15 -0.54
C LEU A 427 17.64 1.65 -1.94
N PHE A 428 16.42 2.13 -2.19
CA PHE A 428 16.03 2.60 -3.51
C PHE A 428 16.81 3.86 -3.92
N MET A 429 16.94 4.83 -3.02
CA MET A 429 17.60 6.11 -3.30
C MET A 429 19.12 5.99 -3.51
N ARG A 430 19.75 4.89 -3.07
CA ARG A 430 21.17 4.60 -3.37
C ARG A 430 21.45 4.26 -4.84
N ASN A 431 20.43 4.04 -5.66
CA ASN A 431 20.61 3.83 -7.10
C ASN A 431 20.97 5.14 -7.79
N LYS A 432 22.18 5.26 -8.35
CA LYS A 432 22.68 6.53 -8.92
C LYS A 432 21.84 7.00 -10.11
N GLU A 433 21.27 6.06 -10.85
CA GLU A 433 20.34 6.33 -11.96
C GLU A 433 19.14 7.17 -11.49
N ILE A 434 18.61 6.90 -10.29
CA ILE A 434 17.47 7.61 -9.71
C ILE A 434 17.82 9.07 -9.38
N GLU A 435 18.97 9.29 -8.74
CA GLU A 435 19.45 10.65 -8.45
C GLU A 435 19.66 11.47 -9.74
N ASN A 436 20.19 10.83 -10.79
CA ASN A 436 20.38 11.45 -12.09
C ASN A 436 19.03 11.78 -12.75
N GLY A 437 18.06 10.86 -12.70
CA GLY A 437 16.72 11.08 -13.23
C GLY A 437 15.97 12.20 -12.50
N LEU A 438 16.01 12.22 -11.17
CA LEU A 438 15.46 13.31 -10.36
C LEU A 438 16.09 14.67 -10.74
N SER A 439 17.42 14.73 -10.80
CA SER A 439 18.13 15.94 -11.21
C SER A 439 17.73 16.41 -12.61
N LYS A 440 17.57 15.46 -13.56
CA LYS A 440 17.14 15.74 -14.93
C LYS A 440 15.71 16.29 -15.00
N LEU A 441 14.83 15.86 -14.11
CA LEU A 441 13.46 16.36 -13.99
C LEU A 441 13.35 17.66 -13.17
N GLY A 442 14.47 18.16 -12.63
CA GLY A 442 14.49 19.39 -11.83
C GLY A 442 14.02 19.19 -10.38
N PHE A 443 14.09 17.97 -9.86
CA PHE A 443 13.91 17.72 -8.44
C PHE A 443 15.14 18.15 -7.64
N TYR A 444 14.89 18.62 -6.44
CA TYR A 444 15.83 18.85 -5.37
C TYR A 444 15.57 17.80 -4.30
N TYR A 445 16.61 17.05 -3.94
CA TYR A 445 16.58 16.05 -2.88
C TYR A 445 17.84 16.26 -2.03
N GLU A 446 17.65 16.65 -0.78
CA GLU A 446 18.73 16.77 0.21
C GLU A 446 18.69 15.55 1.14
N GLU A 447 19.78 14.77 1.14
CA GLU A 447 19.96 13.58 2.00
C GLU A 447 19.92 13.87 3.51
#